data_AF-A0A7C0ZH44-F1
#
_entry.id   AF-A0A7C0ZH44-F1
#
_cell.length_a   1.000
_cell.length_b   1.000
_cell.length_c   1.000
_cell.angle_alpha   90.00
_cell.angle_beta   90.00
_cell.angle_gamma   90.00
#
_symmetry.space_group_name_H-M   'P 1'
#
loop_
_entity.id
_entity.type
_entity.pdbx_description
1 polymer ?
#
loop_
_entity_poly.entity_id
_entity_poly.type
_entity_poly.pdbx_seq_one_letter_code
_entity_poly.pdbx_strand_id
1 'polypeptide(L)'
;MKRTVLLFSFIFFDYFVTLRFCDSPLEEGNIYARTFMQCYGKTVGLTVFVLLINLPIYVILCLDSHYVKLPERFSNKIDVLTDLAFGWFVAGMHFCGAASWFWTAPSLVSQTVGLMIYELVALLFFYPFSPLFPKSLRVKL
;
A
#
# COMPACT_ATOMS: atom_id res chain seq x y z
N MET A 1 -11.45 -7.33 -1.32
CA MET A 1 -10.49 -8.37 -0.90
C MET A 1 -9.14 -8.27 -1.61
N LYS A 2 -9.05 -8.28 -2.96
CA LYS A 2 -7.74 -8.20 -3.65
C LYS A 2 -6.90 -6.98 -3.25
N ARG A 3 -7.52 -5.80 -3.23
CA ARG A 3 -6.93 -4.52 -2.76
C ARG A 3 -6.38 -4.62 -1.33
N THR A 4 -7.19 -5.16 -0.43
CA THR A 4 -6.83 -5.41 0.96
C THR A 4 -5.56 -6.25 1.07
N VAL A 5 -5.47 -7.36 0.32
CA VAL A 5 -4.28 -8.23 0.33
C VAL A 5 -3.03 -7.47 -0.14
N LEU A 6 -3.14 -6.67 -1.19
CA LEU A 6 -2.03 -5.87 -1.70
C LEU A 6 -1.55 -4.83 -0.66
N LEU A 7 -2.48 -4.11 -0.05
CA LEU A 7 -2.16 -3.13 1.01
C LEU A 7 -1.43 -3.77 2.18
N PHE A 8 -2.00 -4.86 2.71
CA PHE A 8 -1.37 -5.59 3.82
C PHE A 8 -0.02 -6.18 3.45
N SER A 9 0.22 -6.52 2.19
CA SER A 9 1.54 -7.03 1.75
C SER A 9 2.63 -5.98 1.92
N PHE A 10 2.35 -4.71 1.58
CA PHE A 10 3.29 -3.60 1.81
C PHE A 10 3.51 -3.32 3.30
N ILE A 11 2.43 -3.32 4.08
CA ILE A 11 2.47 -3.09 5.53
C ILE A 11 3.30 -4.18 6.22
N PHE A 12 3.04 -5.45 5.91
CA PHE A 12 3.76 -6.57 6.50
C PHE A 12 5.21 -6.62 6.02
N PHE A 13 5.48 -6.27 4.77
CA PHE A 13 6.84 -6.19 4.26
C PHE A 13 7.68 -5.22 5.10
N ASP A 14 7.21 -4.00 5.30
CA ASP A 14 7.86 -3.00 6.16
C ASP A 14 8.00 -3.49 7.60
N TYR A 15 6.92 -4.03 8.18
CA TYR A 15 6.95 -4.56 9.54
C TYR A 15 8.03 -5.64 9.73
N PHE A 16 8.10 -6.64 8.84
CA PHE A 16 9.05 -7.74 8.95
C PHE A 16 10.49 -7.31 8.65
N VAL A 17 10.69 -6.47 7.64
CA VAL A 17 12.02 -5.93 7.32
C VAL A 17 12.53 -5.11 8.51
N THR A 18 11.72 -4.19 9.03
CA THR A 18 12.10 -3.36 10.18
C THR A 18 12.35 -4.21 11.43
N LEU A 19 11.52 -5.22 11.73
CA LEU A 19 11.81 -6.14 12.84
C LEU A 19 13.14 -6.87 12.70
N ARG A 20 13.51 -7.25 11.47
CA ARG A 20 14.69 -8.05 11.18
C ARG A 20 15.98 -7.24 11.16
N PHE A 21 15.95 -6.01 10.65
CA PHE A 21 17.13 -5.18 10.39
C PHE A 21 17.33 -4.05 11.41
N CYS A 22 16.29 -3.59 12.10
CA CYS A 22 16.42 -2.59 13.16
C CYS A 22 16.88 -3.26 14.45
N ASP A 23 18.14 -3.12 14.84
CA ASP A 23 18.62 -3.69 16.11
C ASP A 23 18.29 -2.77 17.30
N SER A 24 18.25 -1.46 17.06
CA SER A 24 17.92 -0.44 18.06
C SER A 24 16.87 0.54 17.55
N PRO A 25 15.89 0.97 18.38
CA PRO A 25 14.91 2.00 18.00
C PRO A 25 15.53 3.29 17.43
N LEU A 26 16.77 3.62 17.80
CA LEU A 26 17.47 4.82 17.30
C LEU A 26 17.82 4.76 15.82
N GLU A 27 17.91 3.56 15.24
CA GLU A 27 18.21 3.33 13.83
C GLU A 27 17.00 3.59 12.93
N GLU A 28 15.79 3.48 13.49
CA GLU A 28 14.54 3.66 12.74
C GLU A 28 14.44 5.09 12.21
N GLY A 29 14.39 5.26 10.89
CA GLY A 29 14.37 6.57 10.23
C GLY A 29 13.05 7.32 10.41
N ASN A 30 11.95 6.62 10.59
CA ASN A 30 10.64 7.23 10.84
C ASN A 30 10.54 7.72 12.28
N ILE A 31 10.52 9.03 12.47
CA ILE A 31 10.46 9.68 13.80
C ILE A 31 9.27 9.20 14.63
N TYR A 32 8.12 8.97 13.99
CA TYR A 32 6.93 8.48 14.69
C TYR A 32 7.14 7.03 15.14
N ALA A 33 7.54 6.13 14.24
CA ALA A 33 7.80 4.73 14.58
C ALA A 33 8.87 4.61 15.68
N ARG A 34 9.98 5.34 15.54
CA ARG A 34 11.04 5.48 16.54
C ARG A 34 10.50 5.86 17.91
N THR A 35 9.64 6.88 17.98
CA THR A 35 9.06 7.34 19.25
C THR A 35 8.25 6.23 19.91
N PHE A 36 7.39 5.53 19.16
CA PHE A 36 6.63 4.40 19.71
C PHE A 36 7.54 3.25 20.17
N MET A 37 8.57 2.90 19.39
CA MET A 37 9.53 1.85 19.74
C MET A 37 10.34 2.19 21.00
N GLN A 38 10.64 3.48 21.23
CA GLN A 38 11.31 3.93 22.45
C GLN A 38 10.39 3.91 23.67
N CYS A 39 9.12 4.31 23.53
CA CYS A 39 8.17 4.36 24.64
C CYS A 39 7.67 2.97 25.08
N TYR A 40 7.44 2.06 24.13
CA TYR A 40 6.78 0.77 24.38
C TYR A 40 7.67 -0.45 24.12
N GLY A 41 8.93 -0.23 23.74
CA GLY A 41 9.87 -1.28 23.32
C GLY A 41 9.74 -1.60 21.82
N LYS A 42 10.81 -2.18 21.24
CA LYS A 42 10.96 -2.42 19.79
C LYS A 42 9.72 -3.06 19.16
N THR A 43 9.36 -4.26 19.58
CA THR A 43 8.29 -5.04 18.91
C THR A 43 6.91 -4.44 19.19
N VAL A 44 6.59 -4.15 20.44
CA VAL A 44 5.26 -3.64 20.83
C VAL A 44 5.03 -2.24 20.26
N GLY A 45 6.02 -1.36 20.38
CA GLY A 45 5.95 0.00 19.83
C GLY A 45 5.77 0.00 18.32
N LEU A 46 6.52 -0.82 17.59
CA LEU A 46 6.34 -0.96 16.14
C LEU A 46 4.96 -1.50 15.78
N THR A 47 4.47 -2.54 16.48
CA THR A 47 3.12 -3.08 16.25
C THR A 47 2.05 -2.04 16.50
N VAL A 48 2.13 -1.29 17.60
CA VAL A 48 1.15 -0.23 17.92
C VAL A 48 1.16 0.86 16.85
N PHE A 49 2.36 1.31 16.44
CA PHE A 49 2.49 2.29 15.37
C PHE A 49 1.83 1.81 14.06
N VAL A 50 2.14 0.58 13.63
CA VAL A 50 1.57 -0.01 12.41
C VAL A 50 0.04 -0.13 12.50
N LEU A 51 -0.52 -0.48 13.65
CA LEU A 51 -1.97 -0.55 13.82
C LEU A 51 -2.63 0.82 13.71
N LEU A 52 -2.06 1.84 14.36
CA LEU A 52 -2.61 3.19 14.38
C LEU A 52 -2.55 3.85 13.01
N ILE A 53 -1.40 3.76 12.32
CA ILE A 53 -1.21 4.42 11.03
C ILE A 53 -2.09 3.83 9.93
N ASN A 54 -2.47 2.55 10.07
CA ASN A 54 -3.32 1.84 9.12
C ASN A 54 -4.82 1.89 9.47
N LEU A 55 -5.18 2.46 10.62
CA LEU A 55 -6.59 2.60 11.02
C LEU A 55 -7.43 3.38 9.98
N PRO A 56 -6.95 4.50 9.39
CA PRO A 56 -7.70 5.19 8.34
C PRO A 56 -7.95 4.31 7.11
N ILE A 57 -6.97 3.50 6.69
CA ILE A 57 -7.14 2.54 5.58
C ILE A 57 -8.24 1.53 5.94
N TYR A 58 -8.19 0.97 7.14
CA TYR A 58 -9.18 0.01 7.60
C TYR A 58 -10.60 0.62 7.58
N VAL A 59 -10.76 1.85 8.08
CA VAL A 59 -12.05 2.55 8.06
C VAL A 59 -12.54 2.73 6.62
N ILE A 60 -11.70 3.20 5.70
CA ILE A 60 -12.08 3.38 4.29
C ILE A 60 -12.50 2.03 3.67
N LEU A 61 -11.76 0.95 3.92
CA LEU A 61 -12.11 -0.38 3.42
C LEU A 61 -13.42 -0.91 4.00
N CYS A 62 -13.70 -0.65 5.28
CA CYS A 62 -14.98 -1.00 5.90
C CYS A 62 -16.13 -0.22 5.25
N LEU A 63 -15.97 1.09 5.07
CA LEU A 63 -16.96 1.92 4.41
C LEU A 63 -17.23 1.43 2.98
N ASP A 64 -16.18 1.19 2.20
CA ASP A 64 -16.28 0.65 0.83
C ASP A 64 -17.05 -0.68 0.79
N SER A 65 -16.84 -1.56 1.78
CA SER A 65 -17.55 -2.84 1.86
C SER A 65 -19.05 -2.73 2.19
N HIS A 66 -19.49 -1.60 2.77
CA HIS A 66 -20.86 -1.42 3.29
C HIS A 66 -21.71 -0.42 2.50
N TYR A 67 -21.11 0.46 1.68
CA TYR A 67 -21.86 1.46 0.92
C TYR A 67 -22.43 0.95 -0.41
N VAL A 68 -23.49 1.62 -0.88
CA VAL A 68 -24.27 1.30 -2.08
C VAL A 68 -23.39 1.35 -3.33
N LYS A 69 -23.44 0.29 -4.15
CA LYS A 69 -22.74 0.22 -5.44
C LYS A 69 -23.10 1.43 -6.31
N LEU A 70 -22.10 2.26 -6.59
CA LEU A 70 -22.24 3.37 -7.52
C LEU A 70 -22.50 2.84 -8.94
N PRO A 71 -23.15 3.63 -9.81
CA PRO A 71 -23.28 3.29 -11.23
C PRO A 71 -21.89 3.00 -11.82
N GLU A 72 -21.76 1.95 -12.65
CA GLU A 72 -20.48 1.42 -13.14
C GLU A 72 -19.53 2.49 -13.74
N ARG A 73 -20.10 3.50 -14.42
CA ARG A 73 -19.33 4.61 -15.02
C ARG A 73 -18.56 5.45 -14.00
N PHE A 74 -19.07 5.57 -12.77
CA PHE A 74 -18.41 6.28 -11.68
C PHE A 74 -17.53 5.36 -10.84
N SER A 75 -17.94 4.09 -10.66
CA SER A 75 -17.17 3.09 -9.90
C SER A 75 -15.73 2.98 -10.41
N ASN A 76 -15.53 2.76 -11.71
CA ASN A 76 -14.19 2.54 -12.25
C ASN A 76 -13.22 3.71 -12.02
N LYS A 77 -13.71 4.96 -12.10
CA LYS A 77 -12.87 6.14 -11.88
C LYS A 77 -12.50 6.29 -10.41
N ILE A 78 -13.45 6.05 -9.53
CA ILE A 78 -13.24 6.11 -8.08
C ILE A 78 -12.30 4.99 -7.66
N ASP A 79 -12.45 3.78 -8.22
CA ASP A 79 -11.59 2.64 -7.92
C ASP A 79 -10.12 2.94 -8.22
N VAL A 80 -9.84 3.53 -9.39
CA VAL A 80 -8.48 3.94 -9.80
C VAL A 80 -7.95 5.05 -8.90
N LEU A 81 -8.76 6.06 -8.59
CA LEU A 81 -8.32 7.15 -7.70
C LEU A 81 -8.02 6.64 -6.29
N THR A 82 -8.85 5.73 -5.79
CA THR A 82 -8.64 5.09 -4.49
C THR A 82 -7.38 4.22 -4.51
N ASP A 83 -7.08 3.52 -5.61
CA ASP A 83 -5.84 2.76 -5.74
C ASP A 83 -4.62 3.68 -5.78
N LEU A 84 -4.67 4.79 -6.51
CA LEU A 84 -3.60 5.79 -6.53
C LEU A 84 -3.34 6.40 -5.14
N ALA A 85 -4.40 6.76 -4.43
CA ALA A 85 -4.30 7.33 -3.09
C ALA A 85 -3.72 6.31 -2.10
N PHE A 86 -4.21 5.08 -2.13
CA PHE A 86 -3.67 4.01 -1.30
C PHE A 86 -2.23 3.68 -1.66
N GLY A 87 -1.92 3.45 -2.93
CA GLY A 87 -0.59 3.17 -3.43
C GLY A 87 0.41 4.24 -3.00
N TRP A 88 0.05 5.52 -3.12
CA TRP A 88 0.90 6.62 -2.65
C TRP A 88 1.15 6.56 -1.15
N PHE A 89 0.09 6.29 -0.38
CA PHE A 89 0.16 6.20 1.08
C PHE A 89 1.02 5.02 1.56
N VAL A 90 0.73 3.78 1.12
CA VAL A 90 1.53 2.61 1.54
C VAL A 90 2.96 2.70 1.01
N ALA A 91 3.19 3.28 -0.18
CA ALA A 91 4.54 3.46 -0.67
C ALA A 91 5.35 4.44 0.21
N GLY A 92 4.73 5.55 0.63
CA GLY A 92 5.40 6.54 1.47
C GLY A 92 5.61 6.04 2.91
N MET A 93 4.57 5.48 3.51
CA MET A 93 4.59 5.10 4.92
C MET A 93 5.32 3.78 5.19
N HIS A 94 5.29 2.83 4.23
CA HIS A 94 5.81 1.49 4.44
C HIS A 94 6.92 1.12 3.47
N PHE A 95 6.74 1.28 2.16
CA PHE A 95 7.78 0.89 1.19
C PHE A 95 9.08 1.70 1.38
N CYS A 96 9.00 3.00 1.64
CA CYS A 96 10.18 3.82 1.94
C CYS A 96 10.91 3.35 3.21
N GLY A 97 10.17 3.03 4.27
CA GLY A 97 10.75 2.51 5.52
C GLY A 97 11.49 1.21 5.27
N ALA A 98 10.80 0.23 4.70
CA ALA A 98 11.36 -1.06 4.34
C ALA A 98 12.59 -0.93 3.42
N ALA A 99 12.48 -0.15 2.36
CA ALA A 99 13.54 0.03 1.38
C ALA A 99 14.78 0.70 1.96
N SER A 100 14.62 1.60 2.95
CA SER A 100 15.75 2.31 3.55
C SER A 100 16.78 1.40 4.20
N TRP A 101 16.40 0.18 4.58
CA TRP A 101 17.29 -0.83 5.17
C TRP A 101 18.30 -1.42 4.17
N PHE A 102 18.00 -1.41 2.86
CA PHE A 102 18.84 -2.02 1.84
C PHE A 102 19.04 -1.15 0.58
N TRP A 103 18.38 0.00 0.51
CA TRP A 103 18.43 0.92 -0.63
C TRP A 103 18.59 2.38 -0.18
N THR A 104 19.72 3.00 -0.52
CA THR A 104 20.08 4.36 -0.12
C THR A 104 19.47 5.45 -1.02
N ALA A 105 18.30 5.21 -1.59
CA ALA A 105 17.62 6.18 -2.44
C ALA A 105 16.90 7.26 -1.61
N PRO A 106 16.74 8.49 -2.13
CA PRO A 106 15.91 9.50 -1.51
C PRO A 106 14.46 8.99 -1.31
N SER A 107 13.82 9.42 -0.22
CA SER A 107 12.46 8.97 0.15
C SER A 107 11.45 9.15 -0.97
N LEU A 108 11.50 10.26 -1.71
CA LEU A 108 10.60 10.52 -2.84
C LEU A 108 10.80 9.51 -3.99
N VAL A 109 12.05 9.08 -4.25
CA VAL A 109 12.37 8.08 -5.28
C VAL A 109 11.84 6.71 -4.85
N SER A 110 12.12 6.31 -3.60
CA SER A 110 11.61 5.06 -3.05
C SER A 110 10.08 5.02 -3.04
N GLN A 111 9.42 6.12 -2.67
CA GLN A 111 7.96 6.22 -2.68
C GLN A 111 7.39 6.10 -4.09
N THR A 112 8.00 6.79 -5.06
CA THR A 112 7.57 6.71 -6.46
C THR A 112 7.70 5.28 -6.99
N VAL A 113 8.79 4.59 -6.65
CA VAL A 113 8.99 3.19 -7.06
C VAL A 113 7.99 2.26 -6.38
N GLY A 114 7.75 2.44 -5.08
CA GLY A 114 6.72 1.70 -4.35
C GLY A 114 5.33 1.90 -4.94
N LEU A 115 4.99 3.14 -5.33
CA LEU A 115 3.73 3.47 -6.02
C LEU A 115 3.66 2.72 -7.36
N MET A 116 4.70 2.80 -8.19
CA MET A 116 4.72 2.13 -9.48
C MET A 116 4.54 0.62 -9.36
N ILE A 117 5.15 0.00 -8.33
CA ILE A 117 4.96 -1.42 -8.04
C ILE A 117 3.51 -1.70 -7.63
N TYR A 118 2.95 -0.89 -6.72
CA TYR A 118 1.55 -1.03 -6.29
C TYR A 118 0.59 -0.94 -7.49
N GLU A 119 0.72 0.10 -8.31
CA GLU A 119 -0.15 0.33 -9.47
C GLU A 119 -0.01 -0.76 -10.52
N LEU A 120 1.21 -1.23 -10.81
CA LEU A 120 1.41 -2.33 -11.75
C LEU A 120 0.68 -3.58 -11.28
N VAL A 121 0.77 -3.91 -10.00
CA VAL A 121 0.07 -5.07 -9.41
C VAL A 121 -1.45 -4.83 -9.43
N ALA A 122 -1.93 -3.64 -9.06
CA ALA A 122 -3.34 -3.29 -9.12
C ALA A 122 -3.91 -3.45 -10.55
N LEU A 123 -3.20 -2.94 -11.56
CA LEU A 123 -3.55 -3.07 -12.98
C LEU A 123 -3.63 -4.52 -13.44
N LEU A 124 -2.68 -5.36 -13.01
CA LEU A 124 -2.64 -6.78 -13.39
C LEU A 124 -3.76 -7.61 -12.74
N PHE A 125 -4.12 -7.31 -11.49
CA PHE A 125 -4.99 -8.19 -10.70
C PHE A 125 -6.41 -7.67 -10.45
N PHE A 126 -6.62 -6.35 -10.46
CA PHE A 126 -7.91 -5.73 -10.12
C PHE A 126 -8.73 -5.39 -11.36
N TYR A 127 -8.05 -4.90 -12.40
CA TYR A 127 -8.71 -4.48 -13.63
C TYR A 127 -8.65 -5.61 -14.67
N PRO A 128 -9.77 -5.90 -15.35
CA PRO A 128 -9.72 -6.81 -16.48
C PRO A 128 -8.77 -6.21 -17.52
N PHE A 129 -7.75 -6.98 -17.92
CA PHE A 129 -6.95 -6.68 -19.09
C PHE A 129 -7.91 -6.75 -20.29
N SER A 130 -8.57 -5.64 -20.59
CA SER A 130 -9.38 -5.54 -21.78
C SER A 130 -8.37 -5.46 -22.92
N PRO A 131 -8.21 -6.50 -23.75
CA PRO A 131 -7.37 -6.33 -24.92
C PRO A 131 -7.92 -5.11 -25.66
N LEU A 132 -7.04 -4.18 -26.01
CA LEU A 132 -7.32 -2.97 -26.79
C LEU A 132 -8.02 -3.23 -28.15
N PHE A 133 -8.43 -4.47 -28.43
CA PHE A 133 -9.19 -4.88 -29.57
C PHE A 133 -10.68 -5.07 -29.22
N PRO A 134 -11.59 -4.29 -29.82
CA PRO A 134 -13.01 -4.60 -29.72
C PRO A 134 -13.27 -6.01 -30.26
N LYS A 135 -14.06 -6.80 -29.51
CA LYS A 135 -14.54 -8.14 -29.91
C LYS A 135 -15.37 -8.13 -31.22
N SER A 136 -15.56 -6.98 -31.87
CA SER A 136 -16.35 -6.84 -33.10
C SER A 136 -15.68 -7.43 -34.36
N LEU A 137 -14.44 -7.91 -34.27
CA LEU A 137 -13.73 -8.51 -35.41
C LEU A 137 -13.64 -10.05 -35.38
N ARG A 138 -14.28 -10.72 -34.42
CA ARG A 138 -14.23 -12.19 -34.33
C ARG A 138 -15.48 -12.92 -34.85
N VAL A 139 -16.35 -12.22 -35.58
CA VAL A 139 -17.49 -12.82 -36.29
C VAL A 139 -17.44 -12.40 -37.75
N LYS A 140 -16.51 -12.99 -38.51
CA LYS A 140 -16.49 -13.15 -39.98
C LYS A 140 -15.10 -13.64 -40.39
N LEU A 141 -14.88 -14.94 -40.22
CA LEU A 141 -13.94 -15.77 -40.98
C LEU A 141 -14.42 -17.21 -40.84
#